data_AF-A0A2E9CFR0-F1
#
_entry.id   AF-A0A2E9CFR0-F1
#
_cell.length_a   1.000
_cell.length_b   1.000
_cell.length_c   1.000
_cell.angle_alpha   90.00
_cell.angle_beta   90.00
_cell.angle_gamma   90.00
#
_symmetry.space_group_name_H-M   'P 1'
#
loop_
_entity.id
_entity.type
_entity.pdbx_description
1 polymer ?
#
loop_
_entity_poly.entity_id
_entity_poly.type
_entity_poly.pdbx_seq_one_letter_code
_entity_poly.pdbx_strand_id
1 'polypeptide(L)'
;MNIIKGEIMNNMEPKKVGNMDLFHGTTNLALKYDKGVIIAADKRASMGYMVASPSVKKLLQIDNRNVMSIAGLPSDAMYLGKLLRAQINLYELERERTITSKAVANLLSTILHNQYRTGFPFFVGLLLAGYDDNGGHIYNYDASGSITDDPFTSTGSGSPYALGALEALWRENLTLEEGLDIALTALKSSVKIDIASGDGMDLFIIDEDGARELEKSKMAEILGDRYPFPKKDVGGN
;
A
#
# COMPACT_ATOMS: atom_id res chain seq x y z
N MET A 1 2.74 26.22 -58.43
CA MET A 1 2.34 24.86 -57.96
C MET A 1 3.32 24.44 -56.89
N ASN A 2 2.85 24.25 -55.65
CA ASN A 2 3.57 23.88 -54.41
C ASN A 2 3.52 24.93 -53.28
N ILE A 3 2.31 25.24 -52.78
CA ILE A 3 2.13 25.87 -51.46
C ILE A 3 1.45 24.90 -50.47
N ILE A 4 0.89 23.77 -50.93
CA ILE A 4 0.03 22.90 -50.10
C ILE A 4 0.79 21.80 -49.33
N LYS A 5 2.11 21.62 -49.52
CA LYS A 5 2.86 20.55 -48.83
C LYS A 5 3.53 20.94 -47.50
N GLY A 6 3.54 22.23 -47.15
CA GLY A 6 4.27 22.73 -45.96
C GLY A 6 3.45 22.77 -44.66
N GLU A 7 2.13 22.92 -44.73
CA GLU A 7 1.30 23.21 -43.54
C GLU A 7 0.62 21.98 -42.92
N ILE A 8 0.64 20.82 -43.58
CA ILE A 8 -0.13 19.64 -43.12
C ILE A 8 0.75 18.66 -42.30
N MET A 9 2.06 18.91 -42.14
CA MET A 9 2.96 18.03 -41.38
C MET A 9 3.49 18.61 -40.06
N ASN A 10 3.04 19.80 -39.63
CA ASN A 10 3.54 20.45 -38.40
C ASN A 10 2.56 20.48 -37.21
N ASN A 11 1.37 19.85 -37.32
CA ASN A 11 0.36 19.88 -36.26
C ASN A 11 0.20 18.57 -35.48
N MET A 12 1.21 17.70 -35.47
CA MET A 12 1.34 16.65 -34.48
C MET A 12 2.52 16.95 -33.56
N GLU A 13 2.46 18.09 -32.87
CA GLU A 13 3.11 18.13 -31.56
C GLU A 13 2.51 16.98 -30.74
N PRO A 14 3.33 16.15 -30.08
CA PRO A 14 2.79 15.24 -29.09
C PRO A 14 2.03 16.13 -28.11
N LYS A 15 0.69 15.99 -28.06
CA LYS A 15 -0.10 16.59 -26.98
C LYS A 15 0.68 16.24 -25.72
N LYS A 16 1.22 17.25 -25.03
CA LYS A 16 1.78 17.08 -23.69
C LYS A 16 0.81 16.15 -23.00
N VAL A 17 1.25 14.94 -22.66
CA VAL A 17 0.46 14.01 -21.86
C VAL A 17 0.11 14.85 -20.66
N GLY A 18 -1.13 15.37 -20.65
CA GLY A 18 -1.55 16.34 -19.65
C GLY A 18 -1.22 15.71 -18.33
N ASN A 19 -0.60 16.48 -17.42
CA ASN A 19 -0.23 16.04 -16.08
C ASN A 19 -1.13 14.87 -15.69
N MET A 20 -0.58 13.66 -15.64
CA MET A 20 -1.32 12.50 -15.21
C MET A 20 -1.45 12.55 -13.69
N ASP A 21 -1.89 13.71 -13.19
CA ASP A 21 -2.50 13.96 -11.90
C ASP A 21 -3.90 13.34 -11.95
N LEU A 22 -3.99 12.08 -12.38
CA LEU A 22 -5.03 11.20 -11.90
C LEU A 22 -4.70 11.06 -10.42
N PHE A 23 -5.31 11.91 -9.60
CA PHE A 23 -5.24 11.82 -8.15
C PHE A 23 -5.89 10.49 -7.73
N HIS A 24 -5.14 9.39 -7.82
CA HIS A 24 -5.43 8.15 -7.10
C HIS A 24 -4.89 8.38 -5.69
N GLY A 25 -5.66 9.10 -4.88
CA GLY A 25 -5.28 9.26 -3.49
C GLY A 25 -5.67 8.03 -2.69
N THR A 26 -4.91 7.81 -1.63
CA THR A 26 -4.92 6.59 -0.84
C THR A 26 -4.17 6.85 0.45
N THR A 27 -4.50 6.12 1.49
CA THR A 27 -3.68 6.04 2.70
C THR A 27 -3.36 4.59 2.95
N ASN A 28 -2.07 4.25 2.88
CA ASN A 28 -1.53 2.99 3.35
C ASN A 28 -0.56 3.28 4.49
N LEU A 29 -0.56 2.47 5.53
CA LEU A 29 0.38 2.60 6.63
C LEU A 29 0.79 1.23 7.16
N ALA A 30 1.93 1.19 7.84
CA ALA A 30 2.36 0.01 8.57
C ALA A 30 3.12 0.41 9.83
N LEU A 31 3.09 -0.46 10.85
CA LEU A 31 3.87 -0.30 12.09
C LEU A 31 4.28 -1.66 12.66
N LYS A 32 5.47 -1.70 13.28
CA LYS A 32 5.97 -2.87 14.04
C LYS A 32 5.37 -2.86 15.44
N TYR A 33 5.05 -4.04 15.95
CA TYR A 33 4.69 -4.30 17.34
C TYR A 33 5.56 -5.46 17.87
N ASP A 34 5.47 -5.79 19.15
CA ASP A 34 6.40 -6.71 19.83
C ASP A 34 6.59 -8.07 19.14
N LYS A 35 5.55 -8.62 18.53
CA LYS A 35 5.55 -9.94 17.89
C LYS A 35 5.40 -9.93 16.37
N GLY A 36 5.35 -8.76 15.73
CA GLY A 36 5.16 -8.73 14.28
C GLY A 36 4.90 -7.34 13.72
N VAL A 37 4.14 -7.29 12.64
CA VAL A 37 3.79 -6.05 11.94
C VAL A 37 2.30 -5.97 11.64
N ILE A 38 1.81 -4.74 11.58
CA ILE A 38 0.46 -4.41 11.15
C ILE A 38 0.59 -3.56 9.88
N ILE A 39 -0.23 -3.85 8.88
CA ILE A 39 -0.38 -3.02 7.68
C ILE A 39 -1.86 -2.72 7.46
N ALA A 40 -2.18 -1.46 7.15
CA ALA A 40 -3.55 -0.99 7.03
C ALA A 40 -3.71 -0.04 5.83
N ALA A 41 -4.91 -0.04 5.24
CA ALA A 41 -5.24 0.82 4.12
C ALA A 41 -6.72 1.24 4.12
N ASP A 42 -7.01 2.40 3.54
CA ASP A 42 -8.39 2.82 3.26
C ASP A 42 -8.95 2.10 2.00
N LYS A 43 -10.25 2.25 1.72
CA LYS A 43 -10.93 1.52 0.62
C LYS A 43 -11.33 2.39 -0.58
N ARG A 44 -11.21 3.70 -0.50
CA ARG A 44 -11.64 4.64 -1.54
C ARG A 44 -10.66 4.64 -2.70
N ALA A 45 -11.14 4.52 -3.92
CA ALA A 45 -10.40 4.88 -5.12
C ALA A 45 -11.01 6.13 -5.73
N SER A 46 -10.20 7.18 -5.86
CA SER A 46 -10.60 8.46 -6.46
C SER A 46 -10.15 8.57 -7.92
N MET A 47 -10.93 9.29 -8.71
CA MET A 47 -10.57 9.77 -10.04
C MET A 47 -10.80 11.29 -10.05
N GLY A 48 -9.75 12.05 -9.76
CA GLY A 48 -9.88 13.46 -9.46
C GLY A 48 -10.73 13.67 -8.21
N TYR A 49 -11.80 14.46 -8.31
CA TYR A 49 -12.74 14.73 -7.21
C TYR A 49 -13.90 13.72 -7.11
N MET A 50 -13.92 12.69 -7.97
CA MET A 50 -14.95 11.67 -7.97
C MET A 50 -14.48 10.42 -7.22
N VAL A 51 -15.33 9.84 -6.38
CA VAL A 51 -15.13 8.48 -5.86
C VAL A 51 -15.46 7.49 -6.97
N ALA A 52 -14.43 6.87 -7.56
CA ALA A 52 -14.58 5.87 -8.61
C ALA A 52 -15.03 4.51 -8.04
N SER A 53 -14.55 4.16 -6.84
CA SER A 53 -15.00 2.97 -6.13
C SER A 53 -14.80 3.13 -4.62
N PRO A 54 -15.82 2.84 -3.79
CA PRO A 54 -15.73 2.95 -2.32
C PRO A 54 -15.21 1.66 -1.64
N SER A 55 -14.89 0.60 -2.39
CA SER A 55 -14.68 -0.73 -1.82
C SER A 55 -13.44 -1.46 -2.35
N VAL A 56 -12.40 -0.71 -2.74
CA VAL A 56 -11.17 -1.29 -3.28
C VAL A 56 -10.37 -1.97 -2.18
N LYS A 57 -9.92 -3.20 -2.42
CA LYS A 57 -8.92 -3.86 -1.58
C LYS A 57 -7.53 -3.39 -1.98
N LYS A 58 -6.87 -2.65 -1.09
CA LYS A 58 -5.53 -2.08 -1.34
C LYS A 58 -4.41 -2.86 -0.68
N LEU A 59 -4.72 -3.95 0.02
CA LEU A 59 -3.73 -4.86 0.60
C LEU A 59 -3.77 -6.18 -0.16
N LEU A 60 -2.61 -6.58 -0.68
CA LEU A 60 -2.41 -7.81 -1.44
C LEU A 60 -1.50 -8.73 -0.63
N GLN A 61 -2.07 -9.78 -0.04
CA GLN A 61 -1.28 -10.87 0.54
C GLN A 61 -0.53 -11.60 -0.59
N ILE A 62 0.80 -11.49 -0.64
CA ILE A 62 1.61 -12.08 -1.73
C ILE A 62 2.11 -13.49 -1.39
N ASP A 63 2.19 -13.85 -0.12
CA ASP A 63 2.39 -15.24 0.33
C ASP A 63 1.81 -15.40 1.76
N ASN A 64 2.18 -16.47 2.47
CA ASN A 64 1.67 -16.73 3.83
C ASN A 64 2.12 -15.70 4.87
N ARG A 65 3.22 -14.97 4.65
CA ARG A 65 3.86 -14.08 5.63
C ARG A 65 4.23 -12.69 5.09
N ASN A 66 3.82 -12.34 3.87
CA ASN A 66 4.10 -11.06 3.25
C ASN A 66 2.83 -10.45 2.65
N VAL A 67 2.59 -9.17 2.94
CA VAL A 67 1.47 -8.37 2.43
C VAL A 67 2.00 -7.07 1.85
N MET A 68 1.58 -6.77 0.62
CA MET A 68 1.98 -5.58 -0.12
C MET A 68 0.79 -4.62 -0.24
N SER A 69 1.00 -3.32 -0.03
CA SER A 69 -0.02 -2.30 -0.28
C SER A 69 -0.07 -1.89 -1.76
N ILE A 70 -1.21 -1.37 -2.20
CA ILE A 70 -1.42 -0.74 -3.49
C ILE A 70 -1.47 0.78 -3.29
N ALA A 71 -0.48 1.49 -3.82
CA ALA A 71 -0.50 2.96 -3.93
C ALA A 71 0.13 3.38 -5.27
N GLY A 72 -0.31 4.53 -5.79
CA GLY A 72 -0.05 4.94 -7.17
C GLY A 72 -1.04 4.31 -8.15
N LEU A 73 -0.57 3.91 -9.32
CA LEU A 73 -1.36 3.28 -10.38
C LEU A 73 -1.72 1.84 -10.00
N PRO A 74 -3.01 1.51 -9.78
CA PRO A 74 -3.39 0.19 -9.27
C PRO A 74 -3.01 -0.98 -10.19
N SER A 75 -3.02 -0.77 -11.52
CA SER A 75 -2.65 -1.83 -12.48
C SER A 75 -1.19 -2.27 -12.31
N ASP A 76 -0.28 -1.33 -12.07
CA ASP A 76 1.15 -1.60 -11.90
C ASP A 76 1.38 -2.38 -10.60
N ALA A 77 0.78 -1.92 -9.50
CA ALA A 77 0.88 -2.61 -8.21
C ALA A 77 0.29 -4.03 -8.26
N MET A 78 -0.85 -4.21 -8.93
CA MET A 78 -1.45 -5.54 -9.11
C MET A 78 -0.59 -6.47 -9.97
N TYR A 79 0.06 -5.92 -11.02
CA TYR A 79 1.00 -6.68 -11.83
C TYR A 79 2.22 -7.12 -11.00
N LEU A 80 2.82 -6.20 -10.26
CA LEU A 80 3.96 -6.48 -9.37
C LEU A 80 3.60 -7.54 -8.32
N GLY A 81 2.41 -7.47 -7.71
CA GLY A 81 1.96 -8.48 -6.75
C GLY A 81 1.81 -9.88 -7.37
N LYS A 82 1.32 -9.98 -8.61
CA LYS A 82 1.27 -11.26 -9.35
C LYS A 82 2.65 -11.79 -9.69
N LEU A 83 3.55 -10.91 -10.11
CA LEU A 83 4.92 -11.26 -10.44
C LEU A 83 5.67 -11.77 -9.19
N LEU A 84 5.54 -11.07 -8.06
CA LEU A 84 6.14 -11.49 -6.79
C LEU A 84 5.62 -12.85 -6.35
N ARG A 85 4.30 -13.07 -6.35
CA ARG A 85 3.70 -14.39 -6.05
C ARG A 85 4.34 -15.51 -6.88
N ALA A 86 4.50 -15.30 -8.19
CA ALA A 86 5.10 -16.30 -9.07
C ALA A 86 6.58 -16.56 -8.74
N GLN A 87 7.35 -15.51 -8.48
CA GLN A 87 8.77 -15.62 -8.14
C GLN A 87 9.00 -16.26 -6.76
N ILE A 88 8.18 -15.92 -5.77
CA ILE A 88 8.19 -16.53 -4.44
C ILE A 88 7.91 -18.03 -4.56
N ASN A 89 6.83 -18.42 -5.24
CA ASN A 89 6.49 -19.82 -5.42
C ASN A 89 7.61 -20.60 -6.14
N LEU A 90 8.21 -20.02 -7.19
CA LEU A 90 9.33 -20.64 -7.89
C LEU A 90 10.53 -20.83 -6.97
N TYR A 91 10.87 -19.79 -6.19
CA TYR A 91 11.98 -19.84 -5.24
C TYR A 91 11.80 -20.95 -4.20
N GLU A 92 10.61 -21.05 -3.60
CA GLU A 92 10.32 -22.04 -2.56
C GLU A 92 10.32 -23.47 -3.12
N LEU A 93 9.85 -23.65 -4.36
CA LEU A 93 9.93 -24.93 -5.07
C LEU A 93 11.38 -25.35 -5.37
N GLU A 94 12.23 -24.42 -5.80
CA GLU A 94 13.63 -24.71 -6.14
C GLU A 94 14.53 -24.91 -4.91
N ARG A 95 14.23 -24.19 -3.83
CA ARG A 95 15.09 -24.14 -2.63
C ARG A 95 14.57 -24.95 -1.47
N GLU A 96 13.37 -25.51 -1.58
CA GLU A 96 12.67 -26.29 -0.55
C GLU A 96 12.67 -25.57 0.82
N ARG A 97 12.59 -24.24 0.79
CA ARG A 97 12.58 -23.39 1.99
C ARG A 97 11.78 -22.13 1.75
N THR A 98 11.17 -21.62 2.81
CA THR A 98 10.42 -20.36 2.78
C THR A 98 11.36 -19.19 2.44
N ILE A 99 10.88 -18.30 1.57
CA ILE A 99 11.60 -17.07 1.24
C ILE A 99 11.56 -16.09 2.42
N THR A 100 12.65 -15.39 2.70
CA THR A 100 12.66 -14.36 3.75
C THR A 100 11.99 -13.08 3.24
N SER A 101 11.35 -12.32 4.13
CA SER A 101 10.75 -11.02 3.78
C SER A 101 11.78 -10.07 3.18
N LYS A 102 13.01 -10.09 3.69
CA LYS A 102 14.14 -9.34 3.12
C LYS A 102 14.49 -9.76 1.68
N ALA A 103 14.38 -11.04 1.33
CA ALA A 103 14.64 -11.51 -0.04
C ALA A 103 13.52 -11.07 -1.00
N VAL A 104 12.26 -11.18 -0.57
CA VAL A 104 11.11 -10.64 -1.33
C VAL A 104 11.28 -9.14 -1.57
N ALA A 105 11.75 -8.43 -0.55
CA ALA A 105 11.95 -7.00 -0.61
C ALA A 105 13.02 -6.56 -1.62
N ASN A 106 14.18 -7.23 -1.59
CA ASN A 106 15.25 -6.99 -2.55
C ASN A 106 14.86 -7.37 -3.99
N LEU A 107 14.05 -8.42 -4.15
CA LEU A 107 13.51 -8.80 -5.45
C LEU A 107 12.61 -7.71 -6.02
N LEU A 108 11.67 -7.17 -5.22
CA LEU A 108 10.81 -6.07 -5.64
C LEU A 108 11.62 -4.81 -6.00
N SER A 109 12.57 -4.43 -5.14
CA SER A 109 13.49 -3.30 -5.39
C SER A 109 14.22 -3.46 -6.72
N THR A 110 14.74 -4.66 -7.01
CA THR A 110 15.44 -4.96 -8.27
C THR A 110 14.52 -4.84 -9.48
N ILE A 111 13.28 -5.36 -9.39
CA ILE A 111 12.28 -5.26 -10.46
C ILE A 111 11.94 -3.79 -10.74
N LEU A 112 11.66 -3.01 -9.70
CA LEU A 112 11.36 -1.58 -9.81
C LEU A 112 12.53 -0.81 -10.42
N HIS A 113 13.75 -1.06 -9.93
CA HIS A 113 14.94 -0.39 -10.42
C HIS A 113 15.20 -0.68 -11.90
N ASN A 114 15.14 -1.95 -12.30
CA ASN A 114 15.33 -2.35 -13.69
C ASN A 114 14.29 -1.68 -14.61
N GLN A 115 13.03 -1.65 -14.19
CA GLN A 115 11.97 -0.97 -14.93
C GLN A 115 12.23 0.55 -15.03
N TYR A 116 12.64 1.18 -13.92
CA TYR A 116 12.97 2.60 -13.88
C TYR A 116 14.09 2.96 -14.88
N ARG A 117 15.12 2.11 -15.00
CA ARG A 117 16.23 2.33 -15.95
C ARG A 117 15.83 2.23 -17.42
N THR A 118 14.66 1.69 -17.75
CA THR A 118 14.12 1.69 -19.13
C THR A 118 13.58 3.05 -19.58
N GLY A 119 13.37 3.99 -18.64
CA GLY A 119 12.70 5.27 -18.89
C GLY A 119 11.18 5.21 -18.76
N PHE A 120 10.60 4.05 -18.49
CA PHE A 120 9.16 3.84 -18.26
C PHE A 120 8.91 3.21 -16.89
N PRO A 121 9.05 3.96 -15.78
CA PRO A 121 8.92 3.40 -14.44
C PRO A 121 7.49 2.90 -14.17
N PHE A 122 7.36 1.95 -13.26
CA PHE A 122 6.06 1.69 -12.63
C PHE A 122 5.65 2.90 -11.80
N PHE A 123 4.40 3.33 -11.92
CA PHE A 123 3.89 4.49 -11.19
C PHE A 123 3.36 4.07 -9.82
N VAL A 124 4.25 3.70 -8.91
CA VAL A 124 3.85 3.12 -7.62
C VAL A 124 4.57 3.77 -6.44
N GLY A 125 3.91 3.72 -5.28
CA GLY A 125 4.54 3.83 -3.96
C GLY A 125 4.03 2.66 -3.14
N LEU A 126 4.91 1.77 -2.68
CA LEU A 126 4.48 0.49 -2.11
C LEU A 126 5.00 0.36 -0.68
N LEU A 127 4.20 -0.30 0.16
CA LEU A 127 4.65 -0.88 1.41
C LEU A 127 4.64 -2.40 1.27
N LEU A 128 5.67 -3.06 1.79
CA LEU A 128 5.71 -4.50 1.99
C LEU A 128 5.88 -4.74 3.49
N ALA A 129 4.85 -5.28 4.13
CA ALA A 129 4.92 -5.76 5.49
C ALA A 129 5.12 -7.27 5.47
N GLY A 130 6.09 -7.77 6.22
CA GLY A 130 6.44 -9.17 6.23
C GLY A 130 6.92 -9.67 7.58
N TYR A 131 6.90 -10.98 7.77
CA TYR A 131 7.48 -11.65 8.93
C TYR A 131 8.39 -12.81 8.50
N ASP A 132 9.61 -12.84 9.02
CA ASP A 132 10.55 -13.94 8.84
C ASP A 132 11.22 -14.32 10.17
N ASP A 133 12.23 -15.20 10.12
CA ASP A 133 12.94 -15.69 11.32
C ASP A 133 13.63 -14.58 12.13
N ASN A 134 13.80 -13.39 11.55
CA ASN A 134 14.35 -12.20 12.22
C ASN A 134 13.24 -11.26 12.76
N GLY A 135 11.98 -11.69 12.70
CA GLY A 135 10.83 -10.94 13.18
C GLY A 135 10.11 -10.14 12.09
N GLY A 136 9.46 -9.06 12.52
CA GLY A 136 8.63 -8.21 11.67
C GLY A 136 9.42 -7.15 10.87
N HIS A 137 9.10 -7.03 9.59
CA HIS A 137 9.75 -6.10 8.64
C HIS A 137 8.72 -5.22 7.94
N ILE A 138 9.10 -3.97 7.68
CA ILE A 138 8.30 -3.02 6.92
C ILE A 138 9.22 -2.35 5.92
N TYR A 139 8.98 -2.62 4.64
CA TYR A 139 9.76 -2.03 3.56
C TYR A 139 8.93 -1.02 2.79
N ASN A 140 9.41 0.21 2.68
CA ASN A 140 8.80 1.26 1.87
C ASN A 140 9.56 1.43 0.56
N TYR A 141 8.82 1.58 -0.54
CA TYR A 141 9.37 1.69 -1.90
C TYR A 141 8.89 2.95 -2.60
N ASP A 142 9.79 3.56 -3.36
CA ASP A 142 9.45 4.49 -4.43
C ASP A 142 9.57 3.84 -5.81
N ALA A 143 9.14 4.57 -6.85
CA ALA A 143 9.19 4.11 -8.24
C ALA A 143 10.61 3.82 -8.77
N SER A 144 11.66 4.31 -8.11
CA SER A 144 13.05 4.07 -8.50
C SER A 144 13.60 2.72 -8.02
N GLY A 145 12.85 2.04 -7.16
CA GLY A 145 13.27 0.83 -6.47
C GLY A 145 14.07 1.10 -5.20
N SER A 146 14.11 2.35 -4.70
CA SER A 146 14.65 2.64 -3.37
C SER A 146 13.86 1.86 -2.32
N ILE A 147 14.56 1.44 -1.26
CA ILE A 147 13.97 0.65 -0.17
C ILE A 147 14.48 1.16 1.18
N THR A 148 13.57 1.38 2.12
CA THR A 148 13.88 1.65 3.54
C THR A 148 13.24 0.56 4.42
N ASP A 149 13.84 0.26 5.57
CA ASP A 149 13.29 -0.65 6.59
C ASP A 149 12.99 0.18 7.84
N ASP A 150 11.70 0.45 8.07
CA ASP A 150 11.26 1.43 9.03
C ASP A 150 10.45 0.77 10.17
N PRO A 151 10.50 1.29 11.41
CA PRO A 151 9.65 0.80 12.50
C PRO A 151 8.16 1.08 12.25
N PHE A 152 7.85 2.14 11.52
CA PHE A 152 6.52 2.48 11.02
C PHE A 152 6.68 3.41 9.80
N THR A 153 5.67 3.44 8.95
CA THR A 153 5.67 4.33 7.77
C THR A 153 4.27 4.48 7.19
N SER A 154 4.09 5.43 6.29
CA SER A 154 2.85 5.60 5.52
C SER A 154 3.14 6.14 4.13
N THR A 155 2.33 5.72 3.14
CA THR A 155 2.42 6.15 1.75
C THR A 155 1.04 6.50 1.19
N GLY A 156 1.02 7.28 0.11
CA GLY A 156 -0.18 7.82 -0.52
C GLY A 156 -0.52 9.26 -0.10
N SER A 157 -1.60 9.82 -0.65
CA SER A 157 -2.02 11.21 -0.42
C SER A 157 -2.32 11.53 1.04
N GLY A 158 -2.86 10.59 1.81
CA GLY A 158 -3.16 10.79 3.23
C GLY A 158 -1.97 10.53 4.16
N SER A 159 -0.82 10.10 3.61
CA SER A 159 0.37 9.76 4.40
C SER A 159 0.78 10.83 5.42
N PRO A 160 0.83 12.14 5.09
CA PRO A 160 1.24 13.16 6.07
C PRO A 160 0.39 13.16 7.35
N TYR A 161 -0.91 12.84 7.25
CA TYR A 161 -1.82 12.79 8.40
C TYR A 161 -1.67 11.50 9.22
N ALA A 162 -1.43 10.37 8.54
CA ALA A 162 -1.14 9.09 9.20
C ALA A 162 0.21 9.14 9.91
N LEU A 163 1.25 9.65 9.24
CA LEU A 163 2.59 9.80 9.81
C LEU A 163 2.57 10.65 11.07
N GLY A 164 1.87 11.78 11.09
CA GLY A 164 1.76 12.60 12.30
C GLY A 164 1.16 11.86 13.50
N ALA A 165 0.20 10.97 13.28
CA ALA A 165 -0.36 10.13 14.33
C ALA A 165 0.56 8.96 14.74
N LEU A 166 1.23 8.34 13.77
CA LEU A 166 2.20 7.27 14.02
C LEU A 166 3.38 7.79 14.86
N GLU A 167 3.99 8.91 14.45
CA GLU A 167 5.09 9.56 15.16
C GLU A 167 4.72 9.94 16.61
N ALA A 168 3.46 10.34 16.85
CA ALA A 168 3.02 10.74 18.17
C ALA A 168 2.70 9.58 19.12
N LEU A 169 2.31 8.42 18.58
CA LEU A 169 1.74 7.31 19.37
C LEU A 169 2.61 6.06 19.39
N TRP A 170 3.40 5.83 18.33
CA TRP A 170 4.23 4.64 18.21
C TRP A 170 5.41 4.70 19.19
N ARG A 171 5.77 3.53 19.72
CA ARG A 171 6.96 3.31 20.55
C ARG A 171 7.41 1.86 20.39
N GLU A 172 8.62 1.56 20.84
CA GLU A 172 9.10 0.18 20.86
C GLU A 172 8.28 -0.69 21.84
N ASN A 173 8.21 -2.00 21.57
CA ASN A 173 7.57 -3.01 22.42
C ASN A 173 6.06 -2.79 22.66
N LEU A 174 5.33 -2.31 21.65
CA LEU A 174 3.87 -2.27 21.66
C LEU A 174 3.27 -3.67 21.73
N THR A 175 2.20 -3.86 22.50
CA THR A 175 1.38 -5.08 22.36
C THR A 175 0.59 -5.04 21.06
N LEU A 176 0.03 -6.18 20.65
CA LEU A 176 -0.85 -6.25 19.48
C LEU A 176 -2.05 -5.30 19.61
N GLU A 177 -2.69 -5.24 20.77
CA GLU A 177 -3.86 -4.38 21.01
C GLU A 177 -3.51 -2.89 20.86
N GLU A 178 -2.36 -2.48 21.41
CA GLU A 178 -1.88 -1.11 21.28
C GLU A 178 -1.51 -0.79 19.82
N GLY A 179 -0.82 -1.71 19.15
CA GLY A 179 -0.49 -1.57 17.74
C GLY A 179 -1.73 -1.42 16.84
N LEU A 180 -2.77 -2.22 17.10
CA LEU A 180 -4.05 -2.15 16.38
C LEU A 180 -4.75 -0.81 16.62
N ASP A 181 -4.79 -0.33 17.87
CA ASP A 181 -5.40 0.95 18.19
C ASP A 181 -4.69 2.12 17.49
N ILE A 182 -3.35 2.10 17.49
CA ILE A 182 -2.52 3.12 16.84
C ILE A 182 -2.73 3.08 15.32
N ALA A 183 -2.67 1.90 14.69
CA ALA A 183 -2.86 1.76 13.26
C ALA A 183 -4.23 2.28 12.80
N LEU A 184 -5.29 1.92 13.53
CA LEU A 184 -6.65 2.36 13.23
C LEU A 184 -6.84 3.87 13.50
N THR A 185 -6.20 4.40 14.54
CA THR A 185 -6.24 5.85 14.85
C THR A 185 -5.51 6.67 13.79
N ALA A 186 -4.34 6.21 13.33
CA ALA A 186 -3.57 6.86 12.27
C ALA A 186 -4.25 6.78 10.90
N LEU A 187 -4.92 5.66 10.60
CA LEU A 187 -5.68 5.56 9.36
C LEU A 187 -6.92 6.47 9.42
N LYS A 188 -7.57 6.55 10.58
CA LYS A 188 -8.71 7.46 10.81
C LYS A 188 -8.32 8.93 10.64
N SER A 189 -7.16 9.37 11.14
CA SER A 189 -6.73 10.78 11.00
C SER A 189 -6.67 11.18 9.52
N SER A 190 -6.18 10.27 8.68
CA SER A 190 -6.10 10.46 7.23
C SER A 190 -7.47 10.43 6.56
N VAL A 191 -8.29 9.40 6.84
CA VAL A 191 -9.65 9.26 6.30
C VAL A 191 -10.54 10.48 6.59
N LYS A 192 -10.30 11.18 7.71
CA LYS A 192 -11.09 12.37 8.07
C LYS A 192 -10.73 13.63 7.29
N ILE A 193 -9.50 13.73 6.79
CA ILE A 193 -8.93 14.98 6.27
C ILE A 193 -8.59 14.87 4.78
N ASP A 194 -8.06 13.73 4.35
CA ASP A 194 -7.71 13.47 2.95
C ASP A 194 -8.96 13.13 2.12
N ILE A 195 -9.25 13.97 1.12
CA ILE A 195 -10.43 13.81 0.26
C ILE A 195 -10.44 12.48 -0.51
N ALA A 196 -9.26 11.96 -0.80
CA ALA A 196 -9.10 10.77 -1.62
C ALA A 196 -9.02 9.47 -0.81
N SER A 197 -9.00 9.57 0.53
CA SER A 197 -9.03 8.42 1.43
C SER A 197 -10.39 8.27 2.10
N GLY A 198 -10.87 7.04 2.26
CA GLY A 198 -12.12 6.79 2.98
C GLY A 198 -12.82 5.48 2.65
N ASP A 199 -14.14 5.48 2.85
CA ASP A 199 -15.09 4.41 2.54
C ASP A 199 -14.85 3.04 3.20
N GLY A 200 -13.87 2.96 4.09
CA GLY A 200 -13.62 1.83 4.97
C GLY A 200 -12.15 1.72 5.33
N MET A 201 -11.82 0.67 6.07
CA MET A 201 -10.46 0.32 6.47
C MET A 201 -10.31 -1.19 6.30
N ASP A 202 -9.20 -1.61 5.73
CA ASP A 202 -8.73 -2.99 5.71
C ASP A 202 -7.39 -3.04 6.44
N LEU A 203 -7.13 -4.11 7.20
CA LEU A 203 -5.94 -4.26 8.02
C LEU A 203 -5.50 -5.72 8.05
N PHE A 204 -4.19 -5.96 8.00
CA PHE A 204 -3.57 -7.27 8.21
C PHE A 204 -2.67 -7.24 9.44
N ILE A 205 -2.70 -8.34 10.19
CA ILE A 205 -1.71 -8.68 11.22
C ILE A 205 -0.80 -9.75 10.63
N ILE A 206 0.51 -9.58 10.77
CA ILE A 206 1.51 -10.48 10.21
C ILE A 206 2.55 -10.79 11.30
N ASP A 207 2.63 -12.05 11.69
CA ASP A 207 3.52 -12.55 12.73
C ASP A 207 3.89 -14.02 12.46
N GLU A 208 4.34 -14.76 13.49
CA GLU A 208 4.74 -16.16 13.39
C GLU A 208 3.64 -17.09 12.84
N ASP A 209 2.38 -16.78 13.12
CA ASP A 209 1.21 -17.56 12.65
C ASP A 209 0.87 -17.24 11.19
N GLY A 210 1.46 -16.19 10.62
CA GLY A 210 1.24 -15.74 9.26
C GLY A 210 0.34 -14.52 9.13
N ALA A 211 0.04 -14.14 7.89
CA ALA A 211 -0.75 -12.98 7.55
C ALA A 211 -2.26 -13.28 7.68
N ARG A 212 -2.97 -12.48 8.48
CA ARG A 212 -4.43 -12.57 8.69
C ARG A 212 -5.10 -11.20 8.57
N GLU A 213 -6.17 -11.14 7.79
CA GLU A 213 -7.01 -9.94 7.64
C GLU A 213 -7.88 -9.78 8.91
N LEU A 214 -7.88 -8.59 9.50
CA LEU A 214 -8.71 -8.30 10.67
C LEU A 214 -10.16 -8.06 10.25
N GLU A 215 -11.11 -8.68 10.95
CA GLU A 215 -12.53 -8.48 10.65
C GLU A 215 -12.99 -7.04 10.93
N LYS A 216 -13.92 -6.56 10.10
CA LYS A 216 -14.51 -5.21 10.24
C LYS A 216 -15.20 -5.02 11.59
N SER A 217 -15.89 -6.04 12.09
CA SER A 217 -16.51 -6.10 13.42
C SER A 217 -15.51 -5.76 14.51
N LYS A 218 -14.33 -6.39 14.46
CA LYS A 218 -13.27 -6.17 15.43
C LYS A 218 -12.64 -4.79 15.32
N MET A 219 -12.44 -4.28 14.09
CA MET A 219 -11.97 -2.89 13.88
C MET A 219 -12.94 -1.86 14.48
N ALA A 220 -14.25 -2.07 14.32
CA ALA A 220 -15.27 -1.21 14.89
C ALA A 220 -15.34 -1.31 16.42
N GLU A 221 -15.10 -2.49 16.99
CA GLU A 221 -15.00 -2.70 18.44
C GLU A 221 -13.81 -1.92 19.03
N ILE A 222 -12.62 -2.03 18.43
CA ILE A 222 -11.40 -1.36 18.91
C ILE A 222 -11.57 0.16 18.87
N LEU A 223 -12.10 0.70 17.77
CA LEU A 223 -12.33 2.14 17.67
C LEU A 223 -13.54 2.61 18.50
N GLY A 224 -14.55 1.77 18.73
CA GLY A 224 -15.77 2.16 19.44
C GLY A 224 -16.43 3.39 18.81
N ASP A 225 -16.66 4.44 19.61
CA ASP A 225 -17.23 5.71 19.13
C ASP A 225 -16.27 6.51 18.23
N ARG A 226 -14.99 6.11 18.18
CA ARG A 226 -14.03 6.70 17.25
C ARG A 226 -14.20 6.16 15.82
N TYR A 227 -14.97 5.10 15.60
CA TYR A 227 -15.12 4.48 14.28
C TYR A 227 -15.78 5.47 13.29
N PRO A 228 -15.12 5.82 12.17
CA PRO A 228 -15.56 6.95 11.34
C PRO A 228 -16.65 6.58 10.31
N PHE A 229 -17.04 5.31 10.19
CA PHE A 229 -18.00 4.85 9.18
C PHE A 229 -19.32 4.38 9.81
N PRO A 230 -20.42 4.33 9.04
CA PRO A 230 -21.69 3.83 9.53
C PRO A 230 -21.59 2.38 10.05
N LYS A 231 -22.06 2.12 11.28
CA LYS A 231 -22.02 0.77 11.90
C LYS A 231 -22.84 -0.29 11.13
N LYS A 232 -23.76 0.13 10.25
CA LYS A 232 -24.52 -0.78 9.36
C LYS A 232 -23.63 -1.54 8.36
N ASP A 233 -22.43 -1.04 8.07
CA ASP A 233 -21.49 -1.65 7.10
C ASP A 233 -20.54 -2.67 7.77
N VAL A 234 -20.69 -2.89 9.08
CA VAL A 234 -19.84 -3.75 9.93
C VAL A 234 -20.35 -5.21 9.96
N GLY A 235 -21.53 -5.49 9.40
CA GLY A 235 -22.14 -6.81 9.42
C GLY A 235 -22.79 -7.10 10.77
N GLY A 236 -24.05 -6.71 10.90
CA GLY A 236 -24.98 -7.19 11.90
C GLY A 236 -26.34 -7.33 11.23
N ASN A 237 -27.02 -8.45 11.47
CA ASN A 237 -28.39 -8.72 11.00
C ASN A 237 -29.34 -7.53 11.20
#